data_AF-A0A6G3PSB2-F1
#
_entry.id   AF-A0A6G3PSB2-F1
#
_cell.length_a   1.000
_cell.length_b   1.000
_cell.length_c   1.000
_cell.angle_alpha   90.00
_cell.angle_beta   90.00
_cell.angle_gamma   90.00
#
_symmetry.space_group_name_H-M   'P 1'
#
loop_
_entity.id
_entity.type
_entity.pdbx_description
1 polymer ?
#
loop_
_entity_poly.entity_id
_entity_poly.type
_entity_poly.pdbx_seq_one_letter_code
_entity_poly.pdbx_strand_id
1 'polypeptide(L)' 'MTAAEYRDAAERILTKDRLSHGPIRPEDFRKAEILAQLAVSAAISETTRTRDTEPAQR' A
#
# COMPACT_ATOMS: atom_id res chain seq x y z
N MET A 1 3.37 8.16 4.83
CA MET A 1 3.22 6.72 4.56
C MET A 1 3.66 6.46 3.14
N THR A 2 4.61 5.55 2.95
CA THR A 2 5.18 5.19 1.65
C THR A 2 4.36 4.14 0.93
N ALA A 3 4.58 3.96 -0.36
CA ALA A 3 3.97 2.89 -1.13
C ALA A 3 4.20 1.50 -0.52
N ALA A 4 5.37 1.25 0.06
CA ALA A 4 5.69 -0.01 0.72
C ALA A 4 4.86 -0.22 2.00
N GLU A 5 4.72 0.82 2.84
CA GLU A 5 3.95 0.74 4.08
C GLU A 5 2.46 0.45 3.83
N TYR A 6 1.89 0.98 2.74
CA TYR A 6 0.52 0.67 2.35
C TYR A 6 0.35 -0.77 1.84
N ARG A 7 1.34 -1.30 1.10
CA ARG A 7 1.33 -2.71 0.65
C ARG A 7 1.40 -3.67 1.83
N ASP A 8 2.36 -3.45 2.74
CA ASP A 8 2.52 -4.27 3.94
C ASP A 8 1.25 -4.28 4.81
N ALA A 9 0.56 -3.14 4.91
CA ALA A 9 -0.70 -3.05 5.63
C ALA A 9 -1.82 -3.85 4.95
N ALA A 10 -1.93 -3.79 3.62
CA ALA A 10 -2.91 -4.56 2.86
C ALA A 10 -2.66 -6.06 2.99
N GLU A 11 -1.41 -6.50 2.86
CA GLU A 11 -1.00 -7.89 3.01
C GLU A 11 -1.28 -8.39 4.42
N ARG A 12 -0.95 -7.62 5.47
CA ARG A 12 -1.24 -8.01 6.86
C ARG A 12 -2.72 -8.26 7.12
N ILE A 13 -3.62 -7.50 6.49
CA ILE A 13 -5.07 -7.72 6.65
C ILE A 13 -5.49 -9.08 6.08
N LEU A 14 -4.95 -9.45 4.93
CA LEU A 14 -5.27 -10.70 4.25
C LEU A 14 -4.51 -11.91 4.81
N THR A 15 -3.36 -11.68 5.44
CA THR A 15 -2.47 -12.71 5.97
C THR A 15 -2.64 -12.92 7.48
N LYS A 16 -3.54 -12.18 8.14
CA LYS A 16 -3.87 -12.41 9.55
C LYS A 16 -4.27 -13.87 9.71
N ASP A 17 -3.42 -14.59 10.42
CA ASP A 17 -3.45 -16.03 10.61
C ASP A 17 -4.88 -16.50 10.90
N ARG A 18 -5.46 -17.27 9.97
CA ARG A 18 -6.85 -17.77 10.00
C ARG A 18 -7.19 -18.46 11.32
N LEU A 19 -6.17 -19.02 11.99
CA LEU A 19 -6.29 -19.74 13.26
C LEU A 19 -6.51 -18.80 14.45
N SER A 20 -5.99 -17.57 14.40
CA SER A 20 -5.99 -16.66 15.56
C SER A 20 -7.06 -15.56 15.48
N HIS A 21 -7.52 -15.20 14.28
CA HIS A 21 -8.36 -14.00 14.06
C HIS A 21 -9.72 -14.28 13.40
N GLY A 22 -10.04 -15.55 13.11
CA GLY A 22 -11.29 -15.95 12.46
C GLY A 22 -11.30 -15.73 10.95
N PRO A 23 -12.43 -15.99 10.28
CA PRO A 23 -12.54 -15.86 8.83
C PRO A 23 -12.43 -14.40 8.39
N ILE A 24 -11.70 -14.16 7.30
CA ILE A 24 -11.57 -12.86 6.63
C ILE A 24 -12.96 -12.37 6.22
N ARG A 25 -13.34 -11.15 6.64
CA ARG A 25 -14.65 -10.57 6.33
C ARG A 25 -14.60 -9.81 5.00
N PRO A 26 -15.74 -9.63 4.32
CA PRO A 26 -15.83 -8.74 3.15
C PRO A 26 -15.28 -7.32 3.41
N GLU A 27 -15.43 -6.81 4.64
CA GLU A 27 -14.88 -5.52 5.08
C GLU A 27 -13.35 -5.49 5.05
N ASP A 28 -12.69 -6.60 5.33
CA ASP A 28 -11.23 -6.71 5.32
C ASP A 28 -10.68 -6.66 3.89
N PHE A 29 -11.38 -7.27 2.93
CA PHE A 29 -11.07 -7.14 1.51
C PHE A 29 -11.19 -5.68 1.04
N ARG A 30 -12.26 -4.98 1.43
CA ARG A 30 -12.44 -3.57 1.07
C ARG A 30 -11.34 -2.67 1.66
N LYS A 31 -10.90 -2.94 2.90
CA LYS A 31 -9.77 -2.22 3.52
C LYS A 31 -8.45 -2.51 2.80
N ALA A 32 -8.19 -3.78 2.46
CA ALA A 32 -7.00 -4.16 1.72
C ALA A 32 -6.98 -3.53 0.32
N GLU A 33 -8.13 -3.45 -0.36
CA GLU A 33 -8.27 -2.77 -1.66
C GLU A 33 -7.95 -1.27 -1.56
N ILE A 34 -8.52 -0.57 -0.56
CA ILE A 34 -8.23 0.85 -0.34
C ILE A 34 -6.73 1.07 -0.08
N LEU A 35 -6.11 0.23 0.74
CA LEU A 35 -4.68 0.32 1.01
C LEU A 35 -3.83 0.04 -0.23
N ALA A 36 -4.23 -0.92 -1.08
CA ALA A 36 -3.54 -1.18 -2.35
C ALA A 36 -3.65 0.02 -3.31
N GLN A 37 -4.81 0.66 -3.40
CA GLN A 37 -4.99 1.87 -4.21
C GLN A 37 -4.12 3.02 -3.68
N LEU A 38 -4.07 3.21 -2.36
CA LEU A 38 -3.20 4.21 -1.73
C LEU A 38 -1.71 3.92 -1.99
N ALA A 39 -1.31 2.64 -2.01
CA ALA A 39 0.05 2.25 -2.36
C ALA A 39 0.42 2.65 -3.80
N VAL A 40 -0.50 2.47 -4.74
CA VAL A 40 -0.31 2.88 -6.14
C VAL A 40 -0.20 4.40 -6.26
N SER A 41 -1.10 5.15 -5.62
CA SER A 41 -1.04 6.61 -5.62
C SER A 41 0.24 7.14 -4.98
N ALA A 42 0.67 6.55 -3.86
CA ALA A 42 1.92 6.89 -3.20
C ALA A 42 3.13 6.59 -4.10
N ALA A 43 3.16 5.43 -4.78
CA ALA A 43 4.25 5.07 -5.68
C ALA A 43 4.37 6.05 -6.86
N ILE A 44 3.24 6.48 -7.43
CA ILE A 44 3.22 7.48 -8.50
C ILE A 44 3.76 8.82 -7.96
N SER A 45 3.26 9.27 -6.81
CA SER A 45 3.69 10.54 -6.21
C SER A 45 5.17 10.54 -5.80
N GLU A 46 5.66 9.43 -5.24
CA GLU A 46 7.07 9.22 -4.93
C GLU A 46 7.93 9.25 -6.19
N THR A 47 7.53 8.53 -7.26
CA THR A 47 8.25 8.53 -8.54
C THR A 47 8.32 9.93 -9.16
N THR A 48 7.22 10.69 -9.10
CA THR A 48 7.19 12.09 -9.56
C THR A 48 8.14 12.96 -8.73
N ARG A 49 8.12 12.83 -7.41
CA ARG A 49 9.03 13.57 -6.53
C ARG A 49 10.50 13.24 -6.80
N THR A 50 10.83 11.98 -7.06
CA THR A 50 12.20 11.57 -7.40
C THR A 50 12.67 12.17 -8.72
N ARG A 51 11.77 12.30 -9.72
CA ARG A 51 12.08 12.97 -10.99
C ARG A 51 12.24 14.49 -10.85
N ASP A 52 11.43 15.13 -10.02
CA ASP A 52 11.53 16.59 -9.78
C ASP A 52 12.72 16.96 -8.89
N THR A 53 13.32 15.98 -8.20
CA THR A 53 14.52 16.17 -7.37
C THR A 53 15.81 15.71 -8.04
N GLU A 54 15.74 15.12 -9.24
CA GLU A 54 16.89 15.12 -10.15
C GLU A 54 17.13 16.58 -10.55
N PRO A 55 18.21 17.24 -10.08
CA PRO A 55 18.54 18.53 -10.64
C PRO A 55 18.80 18.28 -12.12
N ALA A 56 18.33 19.19 -12.97
CA ALA A 56 18.72 19.26 -14.36
C ALA A 56 20.25 19.12 -14.47
N GLN A 57 20.74 17.89 -14.62
CA GLN A 57 22.10 17.60 -15.02
C GLN A 57 22.07 17.48 -16.53
N ARG A 58 21.81 18.62 -17.18
CA ARG A 58 22.36 19.07 -18.46
C ARG A 58 21.67 20.33 -18.93
#